data_AF-A0A1F7GF76-F1
#
_entry.id   AF-A0A1F7GF76-F1
#
_cell.length_a   1.000
_cell.length_b   1.000
_cell.length_c   1.000
_cell.angle_alpha   90.00
_cell.angle_beta   90.00
_cell.angle_gamma   90.00
#
_symmetry.space_group_name_H-M   'P 1'
#
loop_
_entity.id
_entity.type
_entity.pdbx_description
1 polymer ?
#
loop_
_entity_poly.entity_id
_entity_poly.type
_entity_poly.pdbx_seq_one_letter_code
_entity_poly.pdbx_strand_id
1 'polypeptide(L)'
;MQHRVNAYLGRHLQISVFLLVFLYCTILYLSPDSFKFGVAIALLFIGIVYILTKNLFASLFIAFLVSSQFFFPAKTYQFEYASPAEYIYELLPNGIFESIAITLADVCSGLMIIYFVKVKLFDHNDIPPKKGVVSQQHKSLITILLLAWLFYFSISLYSSLYLSFSPAFSVNLLAQYGNMVVMFLGVLYFFRHAKRLIRVFYVVLIAILLFQSVLGTFQFAKSLTSYGSNEKLPSVDLEQSVDFSRVEGISGHPNGHAFIIANLLILTFPFVLKNKKSKWWIISILGFLNIVFSQSRVVWAALIMLIPLICILYASSLRSTTIRLIKAKYFYLVMLGVLTLSIIILPRLQASILFFTEEGGGTLRLKMLSEGWQLLQSSLWTGFGAGTGVRVLLDNFSNGYIATFPFPIHIAYLQIALESGIPATIAFFIPIFLIIREWLQLDKNIKRRNHILLSTVCCIIVVLVYYALQPVYGRREFVILGIIFGSGIVSLTERSNSKYHEF
;
A
#
# COMPACT_ATOMS: atom_id res chain seq x y z
N MET A 1 -27.04 -3.41 32.63
CA MET A 1 -25.98 -4.44 32.76
C MET A 1 -25.48 -4.95 31.41
N GLN A 2 -26.36 -5.41 30.50
CA GLN A 2 -26.01 -5.98 29.18
C GLN A 2 -25.14 -5.08 28.28
N HIS A 3 -25.40 -3.76 28.23
CA HIS A 3 -24.55 -2.82 27.47
C HIS A 3 -23.10 -2.75 28.00
N ARG A 4 -22.91 -2.83 29.33
CA ARG A 4 -21.56 -2.81 29.93
C ARG A 4 -20.81 -4.12 29.64
N VAL A 5 -21.51 -5.26 29.69
CA VAL A 5 -20.95 -6.57 29.35
C VAL A 5 -20.54 -6.62 27.87
N ASN A 6 -21.39 -6.14 26.95
CA ASN A 6 -21.07 -6.07 25.53
C ASN A 6 -19.88 -5.14 25.22
N ALA A 7 -19.79 -3.99 25.90
CA ALA A 7 -18.65 -3.09 25.77
C ALA A 7 -17.34 -3.71 26.30
N TYR A 8 -17.41 -4.47 27.40
CA TYR A 8 -16.29 -5.18 27.99
C TYR A 8 -15.77 -6.30 27.08
N LEU A 9 -16.67 -7.17 26.60
CA LEU A 9 -16.34 -8.22 25.63
C LEU A 9 -15.74 -7.66 24.34
N GLY A 10 -16.30 -6.54 23.84
CA GLY A 10 -15.75 -5.86 22.67
C GLY A 10 -14.34 -5.31 22.87
N ARG A 11 -14.00 -4.83 24.08
CA ARG A 11 -12.64 -4.36 24.39
C ARG A 11 -11.65 -5.52 24.48
N HIS A 12 -12.04 -6.64 25.10
CA HIS A 12 -11.19 -7.83 25.17
C HIS A 12 -10.90 -8.40 23.79
N LEU A 13 -11.94 -8.53 22.95
CA LEU A 13 -11.77 -8.96 21.57
C LEU A 13 -10.75 -8.10 20.81
N GLN A 14 -10.81 -6.77 20.97
CA GLN A 14 -9.82 -5.87 20.35
C GLN A 14 -8.40 -6.13 20.83
N ILE A 15 -8.19 -6.30 22.14
CA ILE A 15 -6.86 -6.54 22.70
C ILE A 15 -6.32 -7.90 22.24
N SER A 16 -7.14 -8.94 22.29
CA SER A 16 -6.77 -10.28 21.84
C SER A 16 -6.40 -10.31 20.37
N VAL A 17 -7.21 -9.69 19.49
CA VAL A 17 -6.89 -9.61 18.05
C VAL A 17 -5.64 -8.77 17.81
N PHE A 18 -5.47 -7.65 18.51
CA PHE A 18 -4.26 -6.82 18.40
C PHE A 18 -2.98 -7.62 18.69
N LEU A 19 -2.96 -8.34 19.83
CA LEU A 19 -1.81 -9.15 20.25
C LEU A 19 -1.58 -10.32 19.28
N LEU A 20 -2.66 -10.97 18.84
CA LEU A 20 -2.58 -12.10 17.91
C LEU A 20 -2.03 -11.67 16.54
N VAL A 21 -2.45 -10.52 16.01
CA VAL A 21 -1.91 -9.98 14.75
C VAL A 21 -0.44 -9.64 14.90
N PHE A 22 -0.06 -8.97 15.99
CA PHE A 22 1.34 -8.62 16.25
C PHE A 22 2.21 -9.88 16.37
N LEU A 23 1.74 -10.90 17.09
CA LEU A 23 2.43 -12.19 17.22
C LEU A 23 2.56 -12.90 15.86
N TYR A 24 1.49 -12.94 15.07
CA TYR A 24 1.51 -13.55 13.74
C TYR A 24 2.53 -12.86 12.83
N CYS A 25 2.56 -11.52 12.80
CA CYS A 25 3.58 -10.76 12.08
C CYS A 25 5.01 -11.12 12.53
N THR A 26 5.23 -11.22 13.84
CA THR A 26 6.55 -11.59 14.40
C THR A 26 6.96 -13.00 13.97
N ILE A 27 6.05 -13.98 14.02
CA ILE A 27 6.34 -15.36 13.58
C ILE A 27 6.69 -15.38 12.10
N LEU A 28 5.91 -14.72 11.24
CA LEU A 28 6.19 -14.67 9.80
C LEU A 28 7.54 -14.02 9.49
N TYR A 29 7.88 -12.94 10.20
CA TYR A 29 9.18 -12.28 10.04
C TYR A 29 10.37 -13.17 10.47
N LEU A 30 10.21 -13.92 11.56
CA LEU A 30 11.27 -14.79 12.10
C LEU A 30 11.38 -16.14 11.38
N SER A 31 10.41 -16.52 10.53
CA SER A 31 10.36 -17.83 9.85
C SER A 31 10.20 -17.69 8.33
N PRO A 32 11.11 -17.00 7.62
CA PRO A 32 10.94 -16.71 6.20
C PRO A 32 11.11 -17.93 5.26
N ASP A 33 11.79 -19.00 5.71
CA ASP A 33 12.34 -19.99 4.78
C ASP A 33 11.38 -21.13 4.40
N SER A 34 10.33 -21.39 5.17
CA SER A 34 9.44 -22.54 4.95
C SER A 34 8.02 -22.12 4.58
N PHE A 35 7.72 -22.17 3.28
CA PHE A 35 6.37 -21.89 2.76
C PHE A 35 5.29 -22.79 3.39
N LYS A 36 5.57 -24.10 3.52
CA LYS A 36 4.63 -25.07 4.12
C LYS A 36 4.32 -24.71 5.57
N PHE A 37 5.36 -24.33 6.34
CA PHE A 37 5.19 -23.87 7.72
C PHE A 37 4.37 -22.57 7.77
N GLY A 38 4.68 -21.60 6.90
CA GLY A 38 3.91 -20.37 6.77
C GLY A 38 2.43 -20.61 6.51
N VAL A 39 2.09 -21.55 5.62
CA VAL A 39 0.68 -21.92 5.35
C VAL A 39 0.02 -22.53 6.59
N ALA A 40 0.69 -23.43 7.30
CA ALA A 40 0.17 -24.01 8.54
C ALA A 40 -0.09 -22.94 9.61
N ILE A 41 0.83 -21.98 9.78
CA ILE A 41 0.68 -20.86 10.72
C ILE A 41 -0.47 -19.93 10.29
N ALA A 42 -0.63 -19.66 8.99
CA ALA A 42 -1.76 -18.89 8.47
C ALA A 42 -3.11 -19.56 8.76
N LEU A 43 -3.22 -20.88 8.56
CA LEU A 43 -4.43 -21.65 8.86
C LEU A 43 -4.73 -21.67 10.37
N LEU A 44 -3.71 -21.85 11.21
CA LEU A 44 -3.87 -21.76 12.66
C LEU A 44 -4.35 -20.37 13.09
N PHE A 45 -3.75 -19.32 12.54
CA PHE A 45 -4.17 -17.93 12.77
C PHE A 45 -5.63 -17.70 12.38
N ILE A 46 -6.05 -18.16 11.20
CA ILE A 46 -7.46 -18.13 10.75
C ILE A 46 -8.37 -18.83 11.77
N GLY A 47 -7.98 -20.03 12.24
CA GLY A 47 -8.73 -20.79 13.24
C GLY A 47 -8.90 -20.04 14.57
N ILE A 48 -7.84 -19.44 15.09
CA ILE A 48 -7.89 -18.67 16.35
C ILE A 48 -8.74 -17.40 16.18
N VAL A 49 -8.55 -16.64 15.10
CA VAL A 49 -9.38 -15.46 14.82
C VAL A 49 -10.85 -15.86 14.65
N TYR A 50 -11.12 -17.04 14.07
CA TYR A 50 -12.49 -17.57 13.96
C TYR A 50 -13.10 -17.88 15.32
N ILE A 51 -12.34 -18.49 16.23
CA ILE A 51 -12.81 -18.76 17.60
C ILE A 51 -13.16 -17.44 18.31
N LEU A 52 -12.32 -16.40 18.15
CA LEU A 52 -12.51 -15.09 18.78
C LEU A 52 -13.68 -14.30 18.19
N THR A 53 -13.82 -14.31 16.86
CA THR A 53 -14.81 -13.47 16.15
C THR A 53 -16.11 -14.18 15.85
N LYS A 54 -16.12 -15.52 15.88
CA LYS A 54 -17.20 -16.40 15.41
C LYS A 54 -17.64 -16.07 13.99
N ASN A 55 -16.72 -15.60 13.15
CA ASN A 55 -17.00 -15.19 11.78
C ASN A 55 -15.85 -15.64 10.86
N LEU A 56 -16.11 -16.65 10.02
CA LEU A 56 -15.09 -17.22 9.13
C LEU A 56 -14.59 -16.19 8.11
N PHE A 57 -15.50 -15.40 7.53
CA PHE A 57 -15.13 -14.34 6.60
C PHE A 57 -14.16 -13.34 7.23
N ALA A 58 -14.49 -12.83 8.42
CA ALA A 58 -13.64 -11.87 9.12
C ALA A 58 -12.25 -12.46 9.39
N SER A 59 -12.18 -13.76 9.64
CA SER A 59 -10.92 -14.46 9.93
C SER A 59 -10.06 -14.62 8.69
N LEU A 60 -10.65 -15.05 7.57
CA LEU A 60 -9.99 -15.11 6.26
C LEU A 60 -9.53 -13.72 5.79
N PHE A 61 -10.40 -12.72 5.94
CA PHE A 61 -10.11 -11.33 5.56
C PHE A 61 -8.95 -10.75 6.38
N ILE A 62 -8.94 -10.95 7.71
CA ILE A 62 -7.85 -10.50 8.57
C ILE A 62 -6.55 -11.23 8.21
N ALA A 63 -6.58 -12.54 7.98
CA ALA A 63 -5.41 -13.31 7.56
C ALA A 63 -4.85 -12.83 6.22
N PHE A 64 -5.72 -12.54 5.25
CA PHE A 64 -5.32 -11.98 3.97
C PHE A 64 -4.68 -10.59 4.12
N LEU A 65 -5.31 -9.70 4.88
CA LEU A 65 -4.82 -8.34 5.15
C LEU A 65 -3.45 -8.32 5.84
N VAL A 66 -3.21 -9.21 6.80
CA VAL A 66 -1.93 -9.26 7.51
C VAL A 66 -0.86 -9.94 6.66
N SER A 67 -1.19 -11.07 6.02
CA SER A 67 -0.24 -11.81 5.17
C SER A 67 0.20 -11.02 3.94
N SER A 68 -0.64 -10.10 3.44
CA SER A 68 -0.29 -9.22 2.31
C SER A 68 0.84 -8.24 2.61
N GLN A 69 1.28 -8.10 3.86
CA GLN A 69 2.40 -7.23 4.21
C GLN A 69 3.76 -7.91 3.97
N PHE A 70 3.76 -9.23 3.80
CA PHE A 70 4.95 -10.06 3.76
C PHE A 70 5.21 -10.60 2.36
N PHE A 71 6.47 -10.61 1.93
CA PHE A 71 6.88 -11.32 0.73
C PHE A 71 7.22 -12.79 1.04
N PHE A 72 7.89 -13.04 2.15
CA PHE A 72 8.21 -14.38 2.67
C PHE A 72 7.38 -14.70 3.92
N PRO A 73 7.10 -15.98 4.21
CA PRO A 73 7.51 -17.16 3.45
C PRO A 73 6.71 -17.31 2.15
N ALA A 74 7.40 -17.74 1.09
CA ALA A 74 6.82 -17.92 -0.23
C ALA A 74 7.44 -19.11 -0.97
N LYS A 75 6.68 -19.69 -1.90
CA LYS A 75 7.23 -20.61 -2.89
C LYS A 75 7.69 -19.79 -4.09
N THR A 76 8.99 -19.56 -4.21
CA THR A 76 9.61 -18.77 -5.28
C THR A 76 9.98 -19.63 -6.48
N TYR A 77 9.81 -19.06 -7.66
CA TYR A 77 10.31 -19.55 -8.94
C TYR A 77 11.10 -18.42 -9.55
N GLN A 78 12.39 -18.63 -9.75
CA GLN A 78 13.28 -17.66 -10.38
C GLN A 78 13.35 -17.94 -11.86
N PHE A 79 13.50 -16.89 -12.64
CA PHE A 79 13.76 -16.97 -14.06
C PHE A 79 14.78 -15.89 -14.43
N GLU A 80 15.66 -16.25 -15.35
CA GLU A 80 16.66 -15.33 -15.87
C GLU A 80 15.98 -14.37 -16.83
N TYR A 81 16.16 -13.10 -16.54
CA TYR A 81 15.57 -11.97 -17.23
C TYR A 81 16.56 -11.42 -18.27
N ALA A 82 17.85 -11.43 -17.93
CA ALA A 82 18.95 -11.14 -18.85
C ALA A 82 20.24 -11.75 -18.32
N SER A 83 21.07 -12.26 -19.24
CA SER A 83 22.38 -12.77 -18.92
C SER A 83 23.39 -11.64 -18.67
N PRO A 84 24.49 -11.88 -17.92
CA PRO A 84 25.51 -10.86 -17.68
C PRO A 84 26.11 -10.23 -18.95
N ALA A 85 26.07 -10.94 -20.07
CA ALA A 85 26.59 -10.45 -21.35
C ALA A 85 25.69 -9.39 -22.00
N GLU A 86 24.45 -9.23 -21.53
CA GLU A 86 23.46 -8.33 -22.14
C GLU A 86 23.45 -6.92 -21.52
N TYR A 87 24.23 -6.68 -20.45
CA TYR A 87 24.31 -5.37 -19.79
C TYR A 87 25.71 -5.06 -19.27
N ILE A 88 25.97 -3.77 -19.02
CA ILE A 88 27.31 -3.27 -18.60
C ILE A 88 27.40 -3.16 -17.05
N TYR A 89 26.28 -3.31 -16.35
CA TYR A 89 26.19 -3.19 -14.90
C TYR A 89 26.94 -4.29 -14.11
N GLU A 90 28.19 -4.00 -13.74
CA GLU A 90 29.11 -4.93 -13.05
C GLU A 90 28.61 -5.48 -11.69
N LEU A 91 27.64 -4.81 -11.06
CA LEU A 91 27.08 -5.20 -9.75
C LEU A 91 26.11 -6.39 -9.82
N LEU A 92 25.77 -6.87 -11.01
CA LEU A 92 24.98 -8.08 -11.22
C LEU A 92 25.79 -9.11 -12.02
N PRO A 93 26.80 -9.77 -11.44
CA PRO A 93 27.68 -10.66 -12.21
C PRO A 93 27.00 -11.97 -12.64
N ASN A 94 25.85 -12.32 -12.05
CA ASN A 94 25.18 -13.60 -12.28
C ASN A 94 24.02 -13.52 -13.28
N GLY A 95 23.63 -12.32 -13.71
CA GLY A 95 22.43 -12.10 -14.50
C GLY A 95 21.39 -11.29 -13.72
N ILE A 96 20.41 -10.76 -14.44
CA ILE A 96 19.21 -10.18 -13.84
C ILE A 96 18.21 -11.33 -13.69
N PHE A 97 17.85 -11.66 -12.46
CA PHE A 97 16.81 -12.64 -12.18
C PHE A 97 15.58 -11.95 -11.62
N GLU A 98 14.43 -12.38 -12.08
CA GLU A 98 13.16 -12.02 -11.49
C GLU A 98 12.53 -13.24 -10.84
N SER A 99 11.64 -13.00 -9.86
CA SER A 99 11.03 -14.10 -9.11
C SER A 99 9.52 -13.98 -9.01
N ILE A 100 8.85 -15.08 -9.34
CA ILE A 100 7.43 -15.26 -9.02
C ILE A 100 7.37 -15.98 -7.68
N ALA A 101 6.74 -15.36 -6.70
CA ALA A 101 6.47 -16.02 -5.42
C ALA A 101 4.98 -16.32 -5.27
N ILE A 102 4.61 -17.54 -4.93
CA ILE A 102 3.28 -17.79 -4.35
C ILE A 102 3.42 -17.52 -2.85
N THR A 103 2.75 -16.48 -2.37
CA THR A 103 2.82 -16.02 -0.98
C THR A 103 1.65 -16.52 -0.15
N LEU A 104 1.75 -16.34 1.16
CA LEU A 104 0.61 -16.56 2.06
C LEU A 104 -0.58 -15.65 1.74
N ALA A 105 -0.34 -14.46 1.20
CA ALA A 105 -1.41 -13.56 0.76
C ALA A 105 -2.21 -14.17 -0.40
N ASP A 106 -1.54 -14.81 -1.35
CA ASP A 106 -2.18 -15.48 -2.48
C ASP A 106 -3.02 -16.69 -2.04
N VAL A 107 -2.51 -17.46 -1.07
CA VAL A 107 -3.26 -18.56 -0.43
C VAL A 107 -4.53 -18.02 0.25
N CYS A 108 -4.41 -16.97 1.06
CA CYS A 108 -5.55 -16.37 1.75
C CYS A 108 -6.55 -15.74 0.76
N SER A 109 -6.05 -15.12 -0.31
CA SER A 109 -6.86 -14.57 -1.40
C SER A 109 -7.67 -15.66 -2.10
N GLY A 110 -7.04 -16.81 -2.42
CA GLY A 110 -7.72 -17.98 -2.98
C GLY A 110 -8.82 -18.51 -2.06
N LEU A 111 -8.56 -18.63 -0.75
CA LEU A 111 -9.58 -19.02 0.24
C LEU A 111 -10.74 -18.01 0.33
N MET A 112 -10.45 -16.71 0.20
CA MET A 112 -11.47 -15.65 0.13
C MET A 112 -12.33 -15.77 -1.14
N ILE A 113 -11.73 -16.05 -2.29
CA ILE A 113 -12.47 -16.29 -3.54
C ILE A 113 -13.40 -17.51 -3.38
N ILE A 114 -12.89 -18.62 -2.85
CA ILE A 114 -13.69 -19.83 -2.57
C ILE A 114 -14.86 -19.49 -1.63
N TYR A 115 -14.62 -18.70 -0.59
CA TYR A 115 -15.66 -18.23 0.32
C TYR A 115 -16.74 -17.42 -0.42
N PHE A 116 -16.35 -16.47 -1.27
CA PHE A 116 -17.30 -15.66 -2.04
C PHE A 116 -18.13 -16.50 -3.01
N VAL A 117 -17.51 -17.47 -3.69
CA VAL A 117 -18.21 -18.41 -4.57
C VAL A 117 -19.23 -19.23 -3.77
N LYS A 118 -18.84 -19.76 -2.60
CA LYS A 118 -19.74 -20.52 -1.72
C LYS A 118 -20.95 -19.68 -1.29
N VAL A 119 -20.73 -18.46 -0.78
CA VAL A 119 -21.84 -17.59 -0.35
C VAL A 119 -22.79 -17.28 -1.51
N LYS A 120 -22.25 -17.02 -2.71
CA LYS A 120 -23.10 -16.74 -3.88
C LYS A 120 -23.90 -17.96 -4.36
N LEU A 121 -23.29 -19.15 -4.36
CA LEU A 121 -23.93 -20.37 -4.87
C LEU A 121 -24.94 -20.99 -3.89
N PHE A 122 -24.68 -20.91 -2.58
CA PHE A 122 -25.46 -21.66 -1.58
C PHE A 122 -26.33 -20.77 -0.66
N ASP A 123 -26.10 -19.46 -0.63
CA ASP A 123 -26.72 -18.55 0.36
C ASP A 123 -27.76 -17.61 -0.28
N HIS A 124 -28.33 -17.99 -1.42
CA HIS A 124 -29.35 -17.20 -2.14
C HIS A 124 -30.63 -16.97 -1.32
N ASN A 125 -30.87 -17.77 -0.27
CA ASN A 125 -32.08 -17.76 0.53
C ASN A 125 -31.95 -17.07 1.91
N ASP A 126 -30.74 -16.87 2.43
CA ASP A 126 -30.51 -16.38 3.82
C ASP A 126 -30.10 -14.91 3.92
N ILE A 127 -30.02 -14.20 2.79
CA ILE A 127 -29.95 -12.75 2.77
C ILE A 127 -31.33 -12.23 2.36
N PRO A 128 -32.32 -12.19 3.28
CA PRO A 128 -33.51 -11.40 3.00
C PRO A 128 -32.99 -9.99 2.67
N PRO A 129 -33.43 -9.38 1.56
CA PRO A 129 -33.11 -7.99 1.29
C PRO A 129 -33.74 -7.20 2.41
N LYS A 130 -33.02 -7.01 3.52
CA LYS A 130 -33.38 -6.01 4.52
C LYS A 130 -33.48 -4.74 3.71
N LYS A 131 -34.71 -4.27 3.51
CA LYS A 131 -35.06 -2.98 2.93
C LYS A 131 -34.18 -1.95 3.63
N GLY A 132 -33.09 -1.62 2.96
CA GLY A 132 -31.85 -1.22 3.64
C GLY A 132 -30.84 -0.70 2.63
N VAL A 133 -31.34 0.13 1.71
CA VAL A 133 -30.68 1.37 1.27
C VAL A 133 -29.19 1.24 0.92
N VAL A 134 -28.84 0.35 -0.01
CA VAL A 134 -27.79 0.71 -0.98
C VAL A 134 -28.55 1.34 -2.12
N SER A 135 -28.41 2.66 -2.31
CA SER A 135 -29.15 3.35 -3.37
C SER A 135 -28.77 2.72 -4.72
N GLN A 136 -29.68 2.77 -5.70
CA GLN A 136 -29.39 2.26 -7.04
C GLN A 136 -28.10 2.88 -7.61
N GLN A 137 -27.82 4.15 -7.28
CA GLN A 137 -26.60 4.86 -7.66
C GLN A 137 -25.32 4.19 -7.13
N HIS A 138 -25.34 3.68 -5.89
CA HIS A 138 -24.17 3.01 -5.31
C HIS A 138 -23.89 1.64 -5.93
N LYS A 139 -24.93 0.89 -6.28
CA LYS A 139 -24.78 -0.36 -7.06
C LYS A 139 -24.18 -0.07 -8.43
N SER A 140 -24.65 0.99 -9.09
CA SER A 140 -24.08 1.44 -10.36
C SER A 140 -22.60 1.81 -10.22
N LEU A 141 -22.22 2.55 -9.17
CA LEU A 141 -20.82 2.92 -8.94
C LEU A 141 -19.92 1.68 -8.77
N ILE A 142 -20.28 0.74 -7.88
CA ILE A 142 -19.51 -0.50 -7.70
C ILE A 142 -19.39 -1.28 -9.03
N THR A 143 -20.49 -1.36 -9.79
CA THR A 143 -20.50 -2.06 -11.08
C THR A 143 -19.57 -1.39 -12.08
N ILE A 144 -19.58 -0.06 -12.19
CA ILE A 144 -18.69 0.70 -13.08
C ILE A 144 -17.23 0.47 -12.69
N LEU A 145 -16.90 0.46 -11.39
CA LEU A 145 -15.53 0.19 -10.94
C LEU A 145 -15.06 -1.22 -11.32
N LEU A 146 -15.92 -2.23 -11.10
CA LEU A 146 -15.58 -3.61 -11.44
C LEU A 146 -15.47 -3.80 -12.96
N LEU A 147 -16.31 -3.14 -13.76
CA LEU A 147 -16.19 -3.16 -15.22
C LEU A 147 -14.91 -2.50 -15.71
N ALA A 148 -14.51 -1.37 -15.11
CA ALA A 148 -13.25 -0.70 -15.43
C ALA A 148 -12.04 -1.61 -15.15
N TRP A 149 -12.02 -2.28 -13.99
CA TRP A 149 -10.95 -3.24 -13.70
C TRP A 149 -11.03 -4.50 -14.54
N LEU A 150 -12.22 -5.02 -14.83
CA LEU A 150 -12.37 -6.13 -15.76
C LEU A 150 -11.77 -5.79 -17.12
N PHE A 151 -12.02 -4.58 -17.62
CA PHE A 151 -11.43 -4.09 -18.86
C PHE A 151 -9.90 -4.00 -18.77
N TYR A 152 -9.36 -3.41 -17.69
CA TYR A 152 -7.91 -3.40 -17.41
C TYR A 152 -7.32 -4.81 -17.45
N PHE A 153 -7.85 -5.74 -16.63
CA PHE A 153 -7.36 -7.11 -16.55
C PHE A 153 -7.51 -7.87 -17.87
N SER A 154 -8.54 -7.58 -18.68
CA SER A 154 -8.73 -8.26 -19.97
C SER A 154 -7.66 -7.86 -20.98
N ILE A 155 -7.33 -6.56 -21.09
CA ILE A 155 -6.26 -6.08 -21.97
C ILE A 155 -4.90 -6.55 -21.46
N SER A 156 -4.63 -6.40 -20.16
CA SER A 156 -3.39 -6.86 -19.56
C SER A 156 -3.20 -8.37 -19.71
N LEU A 157 -4.29 -9.16 -19.62
CA LEU A 157 -4.21 -10.62 -19.83
C LEU A 157 -3.87 -10.94 -21.28
N TYR A 158 -4.46 -10.23 -22.23
CA TYR A 158 -4.11 -10.37 -23.65
C TYR A 158 -2.63 -10.06 -23.88
N SER A 159 -2.12 -8.93 -23.37
CA SER A 159 -0.71 -8.58 -23.54
C SER A 159 0.23 -9.55 -22.82
N SER A 160 -0.12 -9.98 -21.61
CA SER A 160 0.61 -11.01 -20.87
C SER A 160 0.65 -12.36 -21.59
N LEU A 161 -0.42 -12.78 -22.27
CA LEU A 161 -0.47 -14.08 -22.96
C LEU A 161 0.25 -14.07 -24.30
N TYR A 162 0.09 -13.00 -25.08
CA TYR A 162 0.47 -12.99 -26.49
C TYR A 162 1.65 -12.08 -26.83
N LEU A 163 1.97 -11.10 -25.99
CA LEU A 163 3.03 -10.10 -26.26
C LEU A 163 4.19 -10.17 -25.27
N SER A 164 4.00 -10.87 -24.14
CA SER A 164 5.07 -11.08 -23.16
C SER A 164 6.11 -12.07 -23.65
N PHE A 165 7.38 -11.77 -23.41
CA PHE A 165 8.48 -12.72 -23.61
C PHE A 165 8.37 -13.96 -22.70
N SER A 166 7.68 -13.84 -21.56
CA SER A 166 7.43 -14.93 -20.62
C SER A 166 5.98 -14.91 -20.17
N PRO A 167 5.06 -15.52 -20.95
CA PRO A 167 3.64 -15.47 -20.66
C PRO A 167 3.28 -16.04 -19.29
N ALA A 168 3.92 -17.14 -18.89
CA ALA A 168 3.70 -17.73 -17.58
C ALA A 168 4.06 -16.75 -16.45
N PHE A 169 5.19 -16.05 -16.55
CA PHE A 169 5.57 -15.02 -15.58
C PHE A 169 4.54 -13.90 -15.52
N SER A 170 4.26 -13.32 -16.68
CA SER A 170 3.42 -12.13 -16.79
C SER A 170 1.99 -12.38 -16.31
N VAL A 171 1.40 -13.53 -16.67
CA VAL A 171 0.06 -13.92 -16.20
C VAL A 171 0.03 -14.15 -14.70
N ASN A 172 1.05 -14.79 -14.12
CA ASN A 172 1.11 -14.99 -12.66
C ASN A 172 1.23 -13.66 -11.91
N LEU A 173 2.02 -12.71 -12.43
CA LEU A 173 2.14 -11.38 -11.83
C LEU A 173 0.82 -10.60 -11.94
N LEU A 174 0.16 -10.65 -13.10
CA LEU A 174 -1.16 -10.04 -13.29
C LEU A 174 -2.21 -10.65 -12.34
N ALA A 175 -2.19 -11.97 -12.13
CA ALA A 175 -3.08 -12.63 -11.17
C ALA A 175 -2.86 -12.10 -9.74
N GLN A 176 -1.61 -11.79 -9.36
CA GLN A 176 -1.31 -11.17 -8.06
C GLN A 176 -1.80 -9.73 -7.98
N TYR A 177 -1.79 -8.95 -9.06
CA TYR A 177 -2.44 -7.63 -9.10
C TYR A 177 -3.95 -7.75 -8.82
N GLY A 178 -4.56 -8.88 -9.21
CA GLY A 178 -5.93 -9.25 -8.88
C GLY A 178 -6.26 -9.29 -7.38
N ASN A 179 -5.25 -9.40 -6.50
CA ASN A 179 -5.44 -9.29 -5.05
C ASN A 179 -6.03 -7.94 -4.63
N MET A 180 -5.85 -6.87 -5.42
CA MET A 180 -6.56 -5.60 -5.22
C MET A 180 -8.07 -5.77 -5.26
N VAL A 181 -8.59 -6.51 -6.25
CA VAL A 181 -10.03 -6.72 -6.44
C VAL A 181 -10.59 -7.57 -5.31
N VAL A 182 -9.87 -8.63 -4.92
CA VAL A 182 -10.27 -9.49 -3.80
C VAL A 182 -10.31 -8.69 -2.50
N MET A 183 -9.31 -7.84 -2.25
CA MET A 183 -9.27 -6.98 -1.06
C MET A 183 -10.37 -5.93 -1.08
N PHE A 184 -10.63 -5.29 -2.23
CA PHE A 184 -11.73 -4.35 -2.43
C PHE A 184 -13.09 -4.98 -2.08
N LEU A 185 -13.41 -6.14 -2.67
CA LEU A 185 -14.64 -6.88 -2.37
C LEU A 185 -14.68 -7.32 -0.91
N GLY A 186 -13.53 -7.72 -0.35
CA GLY A 186 -13.34 -8.02 1.06
C GLY A 186 -13.76 -6.87 1.96
N VAL A 187 -13.28 -5.66 1.71
CA VAL A 187 -13.63 -4.47 2.50
C VAL A 187 -15.13 -4.17 2.39
N LEU A 188 -15.70 -4.19 1.17
CA LEU A 188 -17.13 -3.96 0.98
C LEU A 188 -17.97 -4.96 1.77
N TYR A 189 -17.64 -6.25 1.69
CA TYR A 189 -18.35 -7.31 2.39
C TYR A 189 -18.17 -7.20 3.91
N PHE A 190 -16.95 -6.89 4.38
CA PHE A 190 -16.63 -6.72 5.80
C PHE A 190 -17.49 -5.62 6.43
N PHE A 191 -17.54 -4.43 5.83
CA PHE A 191 -18.33 -3.32 6.36
C PHE A 191 -19.84 -3.55 6.25
N ARG A 192 -20.29 -4.33 5.26
CA ARG A 192 -21.72 -4.66 5.12
C ARG A 192 -22.18 -5.71 6.12
N HIS A 193 -21.44 -6.81 6.28
CA HIS A 193 -21.89 -8.01 7.00
C HIS A 193 -21.23 -8.17 8.38
N ALA A 194 -20.03 -7.62 8.59
CA ALA A 194 -19.29 -7.69 9.85
C ALA A 194 -19.28 -6.35 10.62
N LYS A 195 -20.38 -5.58 10.59
CA LYS A 195 -20.49 -4.24 11.21
C LYS A 195 -20.02 -4.17 12.66
N ARG A 196 -20.30 -5.21 13.46
CA ARG A 196 -19.86 -5.30 14.87
C ARG A 196 -18.34 -5.38 15.02
N LEU A 197 -17.63 -5.78 13.97
CA LEU A 197 -16.19 -5.98 13.90
C LEU A 197 -15.45 -4.83 13.20
N ILE A 198 -16.11 -3.74 12.79
CA ILE A 198 -15.43 -2.57 12.17
C ILE A 198 -14.30 -2.04 13.07
N ARG A 199 -14.49 -2.02 14.39
CA ARG A 199 -13.41 -1.63 15.32
C ARG A 199 -12.24 -2.61 15.29
N VAL A 200 -12.49 -3.89 15.06
CA VAL A 200 -11.44 -4.91 14.92
C VAL A 200 -10.62 -4.66 13.66
N PHE A 201 -11.25 -4.29 12.54
CA PHE A 201 -10.54 -3.90 11.31
C PHE A 201 -9.50 -2.79 11.56
N TYR A 202 -9.89 -1.69 12.20
CA TYR A 202 -8.94 -0.62 12.54
C TYR A 202 -7.85 -1.06 13.52
N VAL A 203 -8.19 -1.93 14.47
CA VAL A 203 -7.21 -2.49 15.42
C VAL A 203 -6.19 -3.37 14.71
N VAL A 204 -6.59 -4.14 13.70
CA VAL A 204 -5.68 -4.94 12.85
C VAL A 204 -4.73 -4.01 12.09
N LEU A 205 -5.23 -2.95 11.46
CA LEU A 205 -4.39 -1.97 10.75
C LEU A 205 -3.39 -1.29 11.69
N ILE A 206 -3.80 -0.95 12.92
CA ILE A 206 -2.90 -0.36 13.93
C ILE A 206 -1.87 -1.38 14.42
N ALA A 207 -2.23 -2.66 14.54
CA ALA A 207 -1.28 -3.71 14.90
C ALA A 207 -0.22 -3.90 13.80
N ILE A 208 -0.62 -3.89 12.52
CA ILE A 208 0.31 -3.90 11.37
C ILE A 208 1.22 -2.66 11.41
N LEU A 209 0.65 -1.47 11.62
CA LEU A 209 1.39 -0.23 11.73
C LEU A 209 2.42 -0.28 12.86
N LEU A 210 2.04 -0.76 14.05
CA LEU A 210 2.96 -0.92 15.17
C LEU A 210 4.08 -1.89 14.81
N PHE A 211 3.76 -3.06 14.25
CA PHE A 211 4.75 -4.06 13.87
C PHE A 211 5.79 -3.48 12.91
N GLN A 212 5.34 -2.86 11.81
CA GLN A 212 6.23 -2.23 10.83
C GLN A 212 7.05 -1.09 11.46
N SER A 213 6.46 -0.32 12.36
CA SER A 213 7.16 0.78 13.03
C SER A 213 8.23 0.29 14.00
N VAL A 214 7.96 -0.77 14.76
CA VAL A 214 8.95 -1.40 15.66
C VAL A 214 10.09 -1.99 14.86
N LEU A 215 9.79 -2.73 13.78
CA LEU A 215 10.79 -3.30 12.89
C LEU A 215 11.68 -2.21 12.29
N GLY A 216 11.09 -1.15 11.75
CA GLY A 216 11.87 -0.08 11.14
C GLY A 216 12.66 0.76 12.14
N THR A 217 12.17 0.97 13.36
CA THR A 217 12.96 1.54 14.45
C THR A 217 14.15 0.65 14.83
N PHE A 218 13.96 -0.67 14.87
CA PHE A 218 15.05 -1.61 15.10
C PHE A 218 16.11 -1.58 13.97
N GLN A 219 15.68 -1.53 12.70
CA GLN A 219 16.57 -1.36 11.56
C GLN A 219 17.36 -0.05 11.62
N PHE A 220 16.70 1.05 11.99
CA PHE A 220 17.37 2.34 12.19
C PHE A 220 18.40 2.27 13.33
N ALA A 221 18.04 1.70 14.47
CA ALA A 221 18.96 1.54 15.60
C ALA A 221 20.20 0.71 15.21
N LYS A 222 20.02 -0.40 14.48
CA LYS A 222 21.12 -1.20 13.93
C LYS A 222 22.00 -0.39 12.98
N SER A 223 21.40 0.48 12.15
CA SER A 223 22.15 1.33 11.24
C SER A 223 23.03 2.37 11.94
N LEU A 224 22.59 2.89 13.09
CA LEU A 224 23.38 3.83 13.90
C LEU A 224 24.63 3.14 14.47
N THR A 225 24.53 1.87 14.86
CA THR A 225 25.67 1.10 15.40
C THR A 225 26.66 0.66 14.32
N SER A 226 26.26 0.61 13.05
CA SER A 226 27.13 0.29 11.90
C SER A 226 27.65 1.53 11.16
N TYR A 227 27.40 2.72 11.69
CA TYR A 227 27.82 3.97 11.08
C TYR A 227 29.35 4.11 11.20
N GLY A 228 30.05 4.10 10.06
CA GLY A 228 31.51 4.20 9.99
C GLY A 228 32.29 2.88 9.89
N SER A 229 31.62 1.71 9.94
CA SER A 229 32.28 0.40 9.87
C SER A 229 32.12 -0.34 8.53
N ASN A 230 31.33 0.19 7.61
CA ASN A 230 31.16 -0.39 6.28
C ASN A 230 31.91 0.44 5.24
N GLU A 231 32.94 -0.16 4.63
CA GLU A 231 33.33 0.15 3.26
C GLU A 231 32.05 0.05 2.42
N LYS A 232 31.40 1.19 2.17
CA LYS A 232 30.26 1.22 1.26
C LYS A 232 30.81 0.76 -0.09
N LEU A 233 30.38 -0.43 -0.55
CA LEU A 233 30.48 -0.82 -1.95
C LEU A 233 30.23 0.43 -2.81
N PRO A 234 31.03 0.70 -3.86
CA PRO A 234 30.90 1.91 -4.65
C PRO A 234 29.45 2.05 -5.12
N SER A 235 28.70 2.89 -4.41
CA SER A 235 27.30 3.11 -4.71
C SER A 235 27.30 4.00 -5.94
N VAL A 236 26.75 3.49 -7.04
CA VAL A 236 26.56 4.22 -8.31
C VAL A 236 25.79 5.54 -8.10
N ASP A 237 25.16 5.73 -6.94
CA ASP A 237 24.46 6.94 -6.53
C ASP A 237 25.28 7.71 -5.47
N LEU A 238 25.96 8.78 -5.89
CA LEU A 238 26.66 9.73 -5.02
C LEU A 238 25.74 10.32 -3.93
N GLU A 239 24.41 10.36 -4.13
CA GLU A 239 23.46 10.82 -3.11
C GLU A 239 23.30 9.84 -1.94
N GLN A 240 23.73 8.58 -2.05
CA GLN A 240 23.54 7.54 -1.02
C GLN A 240 24.79 7.31 -0.16
N SER A 241 25.95 7.77 -0.61
CA SER A 241 27.22 7.62 0.12
C SER A 241 27.28 8.51 1.37
N VAL A 242 26.56 9.64 1.38
CA VAL A 242 26.59 10.66 2.44
C VAL A 242 25.55 10.43 3.56
N ASP A 243 24.50 9.62 3.31
CA ASP A 243 23.37 9.48 4.23
C ASP A 243 23.45 8.24 5.14
N PHE A 244 22.70 8.29 6.26
CA PHE A 244 22.38 7.14 7.11
C PHE A 244 21.67 6.06 6.30
N SER A 245 21.88 4.78 6.68
CA SER A 245 21.14 3.67 6.07
C SER A 245 19.64 3.90 6.21
N ARG A 246 18.93 3.74 5.10
CA ARG A 246 17.50 3.99 5.02
C ARG A 246 16.73 2.79 5.57
N VAL A 247 15.62 3.07 6.25
CA VAL A 247 14.75 2.01 6.79
C VAL A 247 13.83 1.45 5.70
N GLU A 248 13.78 0.13 5.60
CA GLU A 248 13.03 -0.60 4.56
C GLU A 248 11.85 -1.40 5.12
N GLY A 249 11.79 -1.61 6.44
CA GLY A 249 10.82 -2.48 7.10
C GLY A 249 10.74 -3.86 6.44
N ILE A 250 9.52 -4.38 6.29
CA ILE A 250 9.26 -5.63 5.53
C ILE A 250 9.33 -5.38 4.02
N SER A 251 9.35 -4.11 3.59
CA SER A 251 9.22 -3.79 2.18
C SER A 251 10.45 -4.17 1.35
N GLY A 252 11.64 -4.21 1.97
CA GLY A 252 12.90 -4.38 1.25
C GLY A 252 13.22 -3.20 0.32
N HIS A 253 12.48 -2.08 0.42
CA HIS A 253 12.78 -0.86 -0.31
C HIS A 253 12.25 0.38 0.44
N PRO A 254 13.07 1.39 0.77
CA PRO A 254 12.65 2.44 1.71
C PRO A 254 11.43 3.25 1.24
N ASN A 255 11.31 3.50 -0.07
CA ASN A 255 10.16 4.22 -0.62
C ASN A 255 8.87 3.40 -0.53
N GLY A 256 8.95 2.08 -0.73
CA GLY A 256 7.82 1.18 -0.60
C GLY A 256 7.34 1.12 0.86
N HIS A 257 8.27 1.06 1.82
CA HIS A 257 7.96 1.13 3.24
C HIS A 257 7.21 2.41 3.61
N ALA A 258 7.78 3.57 3.22
CA ALA A 258 7.21 4.88 3.49
C ALA A 258 5.77 5.00 2.95
N PHE A 259 5.54 4.51 1.72
CA PHE A 259 4.24 4.49 1.09
C PHE A 259 3.22 3.66 1.89
N ILE A 260 3.60 2.44 2.30
CA ILE A 260 2.75 1.56 3.11
C ILE A 260 2.40 2.22 4.45
N ILE A 261 3.42 2.72 5.18
CA ILE A 261 3.22 3.36 6.49
C ILE A 261 2.35 4.62 6.38
N ALA A 262 2.57 5.46 5.36
CA ALA A 262 1.77 6.66 5.13
C ALA A 262 0.28 6.32 4.94
N ASN A 263 -0.02 5.33 4.10
CA ASN A 263 -1.40 4.90 3.89
C ASN A 263 -2.01 4.27 5.15
N LEU A 264 -1.27 3.43 5.90
CA LEU A 264 -1.76 2.88 7.17
C LEU A 264 -2.04 3.97 8.21
N LEU A 265 -1.17 4.98 8.33
CA LEU A 265 -1.40 6.13 9.20
C LEU A 265 -2.67 6.88 8.84
N ILE A 266 -2.85 7.20 7.56
CA ILE A 266 -4.02 7.95 7.07
C ILE A 266 -5.31 7.13 7.25
N LEU A 267 -5.30 5.83 6.92
CA LEU A 267 -6.47 4.95 7.07
C LEU A 267 -6.87 4.72 8.53
N THR A 268 -5.90 4.69 9.46
CA THR A 268 -6.17 4.50 10.90
C THR A 268 -6.53 5.81 11.61
N PHE A 269 -6.22 6.96 11.02
CA PHE A 269 -6.44 8.28 11.60
C PHE A 269 -7.85 8.53 12.15
N PRO A 270 -8.96 8.17 11.45
CA PRO A 270 -10.32 8.35 11.97
C PRO A 270 -10.53 7.65 13.32
N PHE A 271 -9.99 6.43 13.46
CA PHE A 271 -10.09 5.64 14.67
C PHE A 271 -9.25 6.23 15.81
N VAL A 272 -8.03 6.69 15.51
CA VAL A 272 -7.13 7.32 16.49
C VAL A 272 -7.74 8.62 17.03
N LEU A 273 -8.23 9.48 16.14
CA LEU A 273 -8.91 10.75 16.49
C LEU A 273 -10.06 10.52 17.45
N LYS A 274 -10.92 9.54 17.15
CA LYS A 274 -12.11 9.29 17.96
C LYS A 274 -11.79 8.73 19.34
N ASN A 275 -10.81 7.83 19.42
CA ASN A 275 -10.53 7.11 20.67
C ASN A 275 -9.76 7.94 21.70
N LYS A 276 -9.08 9.04 21.33
CA LYS A 276 -8.31 9.96 22.22
C LYS A 276 -7.31 9.30 23.19
N LYS A 277 -7.10 7.99 23.15
CA LYS A 277 -6.19 7.25 24.04
C LYS A 277 -4.74 7.52 23.63
N SER A 278 -3.88 7.76 24.62
CA SER A 278 -2.45 8.02 24.41
C SER A 278 -1.76 6.93 23.58
N LYS A 279 -2.05 5.65 23.85
CA LYS A 279 -1.39 4.53 23.16
C LYS A 279 -1.55 4.52 21.64
N TRP A 280 -2.71 4.92 21.11
CA TRP A 280 -2.94 4.93 19.66
C TRP A 280 -2.15 6.05 18.98
N TRP A 281 -2.07 7.22 19.64
CA TRP A 281 -1.23 8.33 19.18
C TRP A 281 0.25 7.99 19.20
N ILE A 282 0.73 7.27 20.22
CA ILE A 282 2.12 6.81 20.29
C ILE A 282 2.46 5.93 19.07
N ILE A 283 1.58 4.99 18.71
CA ILE A 283 1.78 4.14 17.52
C ILE A 283 1.81 5.00 16.24
N SER A 284 0.92 5.99 16.12
CA SER A 284 0.94 6.90 14.97
C SER A 284 2.22 7.74 14.89
N ILE A 285 2.75 8.19 16.03
CA ILE A 285 4.02 8.94 16.08
C ILE A 285 5.18 8.03 15.65
N LEU A 286 5.23 6.78 16.14
CA LEU A 286 6.25 5.81 15.72
C LEU A 286 6.18 5.54 14.21
N GLY A 287 4.97 5.41 13.65
CA GLY A 287 4.78 5.29 12.20
C GLY A 287 5.30 6.51 11.45
N PHE A 288 5.00 7.71 11.93
CA PHE A 288 5.49 8.95 11.30
C PHE A 288 7.03 9.02 11.33
N LEU A 289 7.66 8.67 12.45
CA LEU A 289 9.12 8.59 12.54
C LEU A 289 9.72 7.61 11.53
N ASN A 290 9.06 6.47 11.28
CA ASN A 290 9.50 5.52 10.26
C ASN A 290 9.42 6.08 8.83
N ILE A 291 8.43 6.93 8.53
CA ILE A 291 8.41 7.68 7.26
C ILE A 291 9.63 8.60 7.17
N VAL A 292 10.06 9.22 8.26
CA VAL A 292 11.27 10.04 8.25
C VAL A 292 12.53 9.17 8.09
N PHE A 293 12.65 8.07 8.83
CA PHE A 293 13.80 7.15 8.74
C PHE A 293 13.93 6.44 7.38
N SER A 294 12.83 6.31 6.63
CA SER A 294 12.86 5.82 5.24
C SER A 294 13.53 6.78 4.24
N GLN A 295 13.61 8.07 4.63
CA GLN A 295 14.12 9.17 3.81
C GLN A 295 13.45 9.28 2.43
N SER A 296 12.16 8.92 2.34
CA SER A 296 11.42 8.96 1.07
C SER A 296 10.91 10.36 0.74
N ARG A 297 11.68 11.10 -0.06
CA ARG A 297 11.33 12.45 -0.56
C ARG A 297 9.94 12.50 -1.20
N VAL A 298 9.58 11.46 -1.96
CA VAL A 298 8.29 11.38 -2.67
C VAL A 298 7.11 11.30 -1.69
N VAL A 299 7.23 10.49 -0.64
CA VAL A 299 6.18 10.39 0.37
C VAL A 299 6.12 11.64 1.23
N TRP A 300 7.26 12.29 1.51
CA TRP A 300 7.26 13.60 2.19
C TRP A 300 6.53 14.67 1.37
N ALA A 301 6.82 14.75 0.07
CA ALA A 301 6.12 15.66 -0.85
C ALA A 301 4.60 15.37 -0.87
N ALA A 302 4.22 14.08 -0.92
CA ALA A 302 2.82 13.68 -0.84
C ALA A 302 2.14 14.14 0.46
N LEU A 303 2.79 13.97 1.61
CA LEU A 303 2.27 14.42 2.91
C LEU A 303 2.18 15.95 3.00
N ILE A 304 3.15 16.68 2.44
CA ILE A 304 3.11 18.15 2.35
C ILE A 304 1.91 18.60 1.51
N MET A 305 1.62 17.93 0.39
CA MET A 305 0.45 18.21 -0.44
C MET A 305 -0.89 18.00 0.28
N LEU A 306 -0.93 17.24 1.38
CA LEU A 306 -2.13 17.10 2.21
C LEU A 306 -2.38 18.31 3.12
N ILE A 307 -1.34 19.11 3.43
CA ILE A 307 -1.44 20.24 4.36
C ILE A 307 -2.49 21.27 3.89
N PRO A 308 -2.48 21.75 2.62
CA PRO A 308 -3.49 22.69 2.15
C PRO A 308 -4.92 22.14 2.28
N LEU A 309 -5.13 20.86 1.93
CA LEU A 309 -6.42 20.20 2.03
C LEU A 309 -6.93 20.17 3.48
N ILE A 310 -6.08 19.77 4.42
CA ILE A 310 -6.42 19.73 5.86
C ILE A 310 -6.67 21.16 6.38
N CYS A 311 -5.84 22.12 5.99
CA CYS A 311 -6.00 23.54 6.34
C CYS A 311 -7.34 24.09 5.87
N ILE A 312 -7.75 23.86 4.62
CA ILE A 312 -9.02 24.35 4.07
C ILE A 312 -10.23 23.77 4.82
N LEU A 313 -10.18 22.47 5.17
CA LEU A 313 -11.28 21.77 5.83
C LEU A 313 -11.36 22.06 7.34
N TYR A 314 -10.23 22.31 8.00
CA TYR A 314 -10.14 22.45 9.45
C TYR A 314 -9.54 23.77 9.94
N ALA A 315 -9.46 24.81 9.09
CA ALA A 315 -8.86 26.12 9.41
C ALA A 315 -9.27 26.68 10.79
N SER A 316 -10.58 26.64 11.10
CA SER A 316 -11.12 27.15 12.37
C SER A 316 -10.66 26.33 13.59
N SER A 317 -10.46 25.03 13.44
CA SER A 317 -9.97 24.13 14.49
C SER A 317 -8.44 24.20 14.66
N LEU A 318 -7.70 24.44 13.59
CA LEU A 318 -6.24 24.52 13.58
C LEU A 318 -5.76 25.74 14.38
N ARG A 319 -6.38 26.91 14.21
CA ARG A 319 -6.00 28.14 14.95
C ARG A 319 -5.99 27.94 16.46
N SER A 320 -6.98 27.23 17.01
CA SER A 320 -7.05 26.88 18.44
C SER A 320 -5.99 25.86 18.87
N THR A 321 -5.64 24.93 17.98
CA THR A 321 -4.71 23.83 18.28
C THR A 321 -3.25 24.28 18.20
N THR A 322 -2.88 25.10 17.22
CA THR A 322 -1.52 25.66 17.07
C THR A 322 -1.12 26.46 18.31
N ILE A 323 -2.02 27.30 18.84
CA ILE A 323 -1.80 28.06 20.08
C ILE A 323 -1.58 27.12 21.29
N ARG A 324 -2.19 25.93 21.30
CA ARG A 324 -1.97 24.93 22.37
C ARG A 324 -0.64 24.19 22.23
N LEU A 325 -0.17 23.91 21.01
CA LEU A 325 1.10 23.22 20.75
C LEU A 325 2.32 24.06 21.15
N ILE A 326 2.21 25.39 21.14
CA ILE A 326 3.27 26.30 21.59
C ILE A 326 3.41 26.32 23.13
N LYS A 327 2.47 25.71 23.87
CA LYS A 327 2.58 25.61 25.34
C LYS A 327 3.66 24.61 25.76
N ALA A 328 4.34 24.90 26.87
CA ALA A 328 5.48 24.14 27.42
C ALA A 328 5.30 22.61 27.46
N LYS A 329 4.05 22.10 27.63
CA LYS A 329 3.73 20.67 27.62
C LYS A 329 4.10 19.94 26.31
N TYR A 330 4.16 20.64 25.17
CA TYR A 330 4.47 20.05 23.87
C TYR A 330 5.85 20.46 23.33
N PHE A 331 6.66 21.16 24.13
CA PHE A 331 8.01 21.59 23.76
C PHE A 331 8.89 20.43 23.29
N TYR A 332 8.82 19.27 23.95
CA TYR A 332 9.57 18.07 23.57
C TYR A 332 9.23 17.55 22.15
N LEU A 333 7.97 17.69 21.70
CA LEU A 333 7.60 17.29 20.33
C LEU A 333 8.13 18.27 19.30
N VAL A 334 8.17 19.57 19.63
CA VAL A 334 8.80 20.60 18.79
C VAL A 334 10.30 20.34 18.68
N MET A 335 10.97 20.08 19.81
CA MET A 335 12.40 19.75 19.83
C MET A 335 12.71 18.46 19.05
N LEU A 336 11.91 17.40 19.20
CA LEU A 336 12.05 16.18 18.41
C LEU A 336 11.86 16.47 16.91
N GLY A 337 10.89 17.32 16.56
CA GLY A 337 10.67 17.77 15.19
C GLY A 337 11.86 18.53 14.62
N VAL A 338 12.43 19.48 15.39
CA VAL A 338 13.62 20.24 15.01
C VAL A 338 14.83 19.32 14.84
N LEU A 339 15.05 18.38 15.77
CA LEU A 339 16.14 17.40 15.70
C LEU A 339 16.01 16.50 14.46
N THR A 340 14.79 16.04 14.18
CA THR A 340 14.49 15.22 13.01
C THR A 340 14.72 16.01 11.72
N LEU A 341 14.32 17.29 11.70
CA LEU A 341 14.55 18.21 10.59
C LEU A 341 16.05 18.42 10.35
N SER A 342 16.83 18.66 11.39
CA SER A 342 18.25 19.00 11.27
C SER A 342 19.14 17.81 10.92
N ILE A 343 18.87 16.61 11.45
CA ILE A 343 19.75 15.45 11.29
C ILE A 343 19.41 14.63 10.03
N ILE A 344 18.13 14.56 9.63
CA ILE A 344 17.70 13.66 8.57
C ILE A 344 17.20 14.43 7.35
N ILE A 345 16.31 15.40 7.55
CA ILE A 345 15.62 16.05 6.43
C ILE A 345 16.56 17.04 5.73
N LEU A 346 17.28 17.90 6.46
CA LEU A 346 18.17 18.90 5.87
C LEU A 346 19.31 18.29 5.05
N PRO A 347 20.08 17.29 5.54
CA PRO A 347 21.12 16.65 4.73
C PRO A 347 20.56 16.02 3.45
N ARG A 348 19.40 15.36 3.53
CA ARG A 348 18.75 14.77 2.35
C ARG A 348 18.25 15.82 1.35
N LEU A 349 17.79 16.97 1.83
CA LEU A 349 17.42 18.09 0.96
C LEU A 349 18.66 18.72 0.30
N GLN A 350 19.78 18.84 1.02
CA GLN A 350 21.04 19.30 0.46
C GLN A 350 21.57 18.35 -0.63
N ALA A 351 21.52 17.04 -0.39
CA ALA A 351 21.86 16.04 -1.41
C ALA A 351 21.01 16.17 -2.69
N SER A 352 19.79 16.71 -2.58
CA SER A 352 18.92 16.94 -3.73
C SER A 352 19.41 18.02 -4.69
N ILE A 353 20.41 18.84 -4.30
CA ILE A 353 21.10 19.77 -5.22
C ILE A 353 21.81 18.99 -6.34
N LEU A 354 22.27 17.77 -6.05
CA LEU A 354 22.92 16.89 -7.03
C LEU A 354 21.94 16.14 -7.93
N PHE A 355 20.63 16.29 -7.74
CA PHE A 355 19.64 15.44 -8.40
C PHE A 355 19.64 15.56 -9.93
N PHE A 356 19.93 16.73 -10.48
CA PHE A 356 19.97 16.99 -11.92
C PHE A 356 21.41 17.07 -12.49
N THR A 357 22.43 16.61 -11.77
CA THR A 357 23.77 16.45 -12.36
C THR A 357 23.77 15.28 -13.37
N GLU A 358 24.84 15.14 -14.17
CA GLU A 358 24.92 14.11 -15.22
C GLU A 358 24.76 12.68 -14.66
N GLU A 359 25.29 12.44 -13.46
CA GLU A 359 25.17 11.17 -12.72
C GLU A 359 23.99 11.17 -11.72
N GLY A 360 23.23 12.28 -11.64
CA GLY A 360 22.12 12.45 -10.72
C GLY A 360 20.88 11.63 -11.10
N GLY A 361 20.11 11.23 -10.09
CA GLY A 361 18.90 10.41 -10.29
C GLY A 361 17.81 11.06 -11.15
N GLY A 362 17.80 12.39 -11.30
CA GLY A 362 16.88 13.14 -12.15
C GLY A 362 17.18 12.98 -13.63
N THR A 363 18.45 13.07 -14.02
CA THR A 363 18.90 12.85 -15.41
C THR A 363 18.59 11.43 -15.86
N LEU A 364 18.84 10.45 -14.99
CA LEU A 364 18.47 9.06 -15.24
C LEU A 364 16.95 8.90 -15.46
N ARG A 365 16.11 9.54 -14.65
CA ARG A 365 14.64 9.49 -14.82
C ARG A 365 14.15 10.13 -16.11
N LEU A 366 14.82 11.17 -16.60
CA LEU A 366 14.51 11.76 -17.91
C LEU A 366 14.81 10.77 -19.05
N LYS A 367 15.92 10.03 -18.97
CA LYS A 367 16.24 8.94 -19.91
C LYS A 367 15.22 7.80 -19.85
N MET A 368 14.84 7.37 -18.64
CA MET A 368 13.77 6.38 -18.45
C MET A 368 12.45 6.83 -19.10
N LEU A 369 12.10 8.10 -18.93
CA LEU A 369 10.92 8.70 -19.54
C LEU A 369 10.99 8.69 -21.06
N SER A 370 12.11 9.12 -21.65
CA SER A 370 12.26 9.19 -23.10
C SER A 370 12.25 7.81 -23.74
N GLU A 371 13.05 6.88 -23.24
CA GLU A 371 13.14 5.50 -23.77
C GLU A 371 11.83 4.76 -23.55
N GLY A 372 11.21 4.89 -22.37
CA GLY A 372 9.90 4.32 -22.10
C GLY A 372 8.78 4.87 -22.96
N TRP A 373 8.76 6.18 -23.20
CA TRP A 373 7.77 6.79 -24.08
C TRP A 373 7.95 6.34 -25.53
N GLN A 374 9.20 6.31 -26.02
CA GLN A 374 9.52 5.80 -27.35
C GLN A 374 9.11 4.34 -27.51
N LEU A 375 9.34 3.50 -26.49
CA LEU A 375 8.89 2.11 -26.51
C LEU A 375 7.36 1.99 -26.50
N LEU A 376 6.66 2.83 -25.72
CA LEU A 376 5.20 2.79 -25.64
C LEU A 376 4.55 3.08 -27.00
N GLN A 377 5.19 3.87 -27.87
CA GLN A 377 4.69 4.18 -29.20
C GLN A 377 4.52 2.94 -30.09
N SER A 378 5.28 1.86 -29.87
CA SER A 378 5.14 0.62 -30.66
C SER A 378 4.02 -0.29 -30.16
N SER A 379 3.50 -0.09 -28.95
CA SER A 379 2.37 -0.87 -28.38
C SER A 379 1.42 -0.02 -27.53
N LEU A 380 0.90 1.07 -28.10
CA LEU A 380 0.04 2.03 -27.39
C LEU A 380 -1.21 1.40 -26.76
N TRP A 381 -1.80 0.41 -27.43
CA TRP A 381 -3.13 -0.13 -27.09
C TRP A 381 -3.08 -1.25 -26.07
N THR A 382 -2.05 -2.09 -26.12
CA THR A 382 -1.98 -3.35 -25.39
C THR A 382 -0.76 -3.46 -24.48
N GLY A 383 0.32 -2.71 -24.73
CA GLY A 383 1.57 -2.87 -24.00
C GLY A 383 2.26 -4.21 -24.30
N PHE A 384 3.12 -4.67 -23.38
CA PHE A 384 4.01 -5.83 -23.55
C PHE A 384 3.84 -6.93 -22.48
N GLY A 385 2.81 -6.84 -21.64
CA GLY A 385 2.54 -7.76 -20.54
C GLY A 385 3.02 -7.22 -19.18
N ALA A 386 2.31 -7.59 -18.11
CA ALA A 386 2.70 -7.28 -16.73
C ALA A 386 4.13 -7.73 -16.39
N GLY A 387 4.92 -6.84 -15.78
CA GLY A 387 6.28 -7.08 -15.29
C GLY A 387 7.36 -7.31 -16.34
N THR A 388 7.07 -7.11 -17.64
CA THR A 388 8.04 -7.37 -18.72
C THR A 388 8.86 -6.14 -19.11
N GLY A 389 8.57 -4.98 -18.52
CA GLY A 389 9.09 -3.69 -18.97
C GLY A 389 10.61 -3.60 -19.02
N VAL A 390 11.33 -4.15 -18.03
CA VAL A 390 12.81 -4.14 -18.01
C VAL A 390 13.37 -4.92 -19.22
N ARG A 391 12.75 -6.04 -19.62
CA ARG A 391 13.29 -6.94 -20.65
C ARG A 391 13.10 -6.32 -22.00
N VAL A 392 11.88 -5.83 -22.22
CA VAL A 392 11.49 -5.18 -23.47
C VAL A 392 12.34 -3.92 -23.67
N LEU A 393 12.65 -3.16 -22.61
CA LEU A 393 13.59 -2.05 -22.71
C LEU A 393 15.00 -2.51 -23.06
N LEU A 394 15.50 -3.59 -22.45
CA LEU A 394 16.81 -4.13 -22.78
C LEU A 394 16.92 -4.57 -24.24
N ASP A 395 15.88 -5.24 -24.76
CA ASP A 395 15.83 -5.70 -26.16
C ASP A 395 15.78 -4.55 -27.18
N ASN A 396 15.20 -3.41 -26.81
CA ASN A 396 15.03 -2.26 -27.73
C ASN A 396 16.07 -1.16 -27.53
N PHE A 397 16.69 -1.07 -26.34
CA PHE A 397 17.65 -0.05 -25.94
C PHE A 397 18.84 -0.69 -25.21
N SER A 398 19.56 -1.59 -25.87
CA SER A 398 20.70 -2.32 -25.29
C SER A 398 21.84 -1.41 -24.79
N ASN A 399 21.94 -0.18 -25.32
CA ASN A 399 22.88 0.85 -24.88
C ASN A 399 22.19 2.02 -24.14
N GLY A 400 20.92 1.85 -23.79
CA GLY A 400 20.09 2.85 -23.10
C GLY A 400 20.32 2.86 -21.59
N TYR A 401 19.43 3.53 -20.86
CA TYR A 401 19.52 3.61 -19.40
C TYR A 401 19.53 2.23 -18.74
N ILE A 402 18.81 1.27 -19.32
CA ILE A 402 18.59 -0.05 -18.73
C ILE A 402 19.89 -0.88 -18.66
N ALA A 403 20.88 -0.57 -19.51
CA ALA A 403 22.19 -1.23 -19.51
C ALA A 403 23.02 -0.87 -18.27
N THR A 404 22.80 0.31 -17.70
CA THR A 404 23.52 0.82 -16.51
C THR A 404 22.64 0.86 -15.26
N PHE A 405 21.32 0.77 -15.41
CA PHE A 405 20.36 0.73 -14.31
C PHE A 405 19.15 -0.15 -14.69
N PRO A 406 19.25 -1.48 -14.53
CA PRO A 406 18.26 -2.45 -15.01
C PRO A 406 17.03 -2.55 -14.11
N PHE A 407 16.38 -1.42 -13.82
CA PHE A 407 15.18 -1.33 -13.01
C PHE A 407 14.00 -0.78 -13.82
N PRO A 408 12.76 -1.08 -13.39
CA PRO A 408 11.57 -0.53 -14.02
C PRO A 408 11.60 1.00 -14.05
N ILE A 409 10.91 1.57 -15.04
CA ILE A 409 10.74 3.01 -15.16
C ILE A 409 10.13 3.58 -13.89
N HIS A 410 10.79 4.59 -13.33
CA HIS A 410 10.40 5.19 -12.04
C HIS A 410 9.19 6.14 -12.12
N ILE A 411 8.21 5.80 -12.96
CA ILE A 411 6.92 6.48 -13.13
C ILE A 411 5.88 5.41 -13.42
N ALA A 412 5.13 5.04 -12.39
CA ALA A 412 4.11 4.00 -12.42
C ALA A 412 3.11 4.16 -13.57
N TYR A 413 2.69 5.39 -13.91
CA TYR A 413 1.76 5.62 -15.02
C TYR A 413 2.30 5.12 -16.36
N LEU A 414 3.57 5.43 -16.64
CA LEU A 414 4.24 5.01 -17.86
C LEU A 414 4.55 3.51 -17.81
N GLN A 415 4.95 3.00 -16.64
CA GLN A 415 5.18 1.57 -16.45
C GLN A 415 3.90 0.75 -16.71
N ILE A 416 2.76 1.10 -16.10
CA ILE A 416 1.49 0.40 -16.33
C ILE A 416 1.07 0.51 -17.81
N ALA A 417 1.28 1.67 -18.44
CA ALA A 417 0.98 1.86 -19.85
C ALA A 417 1.88 1.00 -20.77
N LEU A 418 3.16 0.84 -20.44
CA LEU A 418 4.05 -0.07 -21.16
C LEU A 418 3.64 -1.53 -20.98
N GLU A 419 3.23 -1.91 -19.79
CA GLU A 419 2.87 -3.30 -19.50
C GLU A 419 1.47 -3.67 -20.03
N SER A 420 0.52 -2.74 -20.02
CA SER A 420 -0.91 -3.01 -20.27
C SER A 420 -1.56 -2.15 -21.35
N GLY A 421 -0.85 -1.16 -21.91
CA GLY A 421 -1.40 -0.20 -22.86
C GLY A 421 -2.13 0.98 -22.21
N ILE A 422 -2.24 2.09 -22.94
CA ILE A 422 -2.90 3.32 -22.50
C ILE A 422 -4.37 3.10 -22.10
N PRO A 423 -5.21 2.38 -22.89
CA PRO A 423 -6.61 2.18 -22.54
C PRO A 423 -6.78 1.44 -21.21
N ALA A 424 -5.96 0.41 -20.96
CA ALA A 424 -5.98 -0.34 -19.72
C ALA A 424 -5.54 0.55 -18.54
N THR A 425 -4.48 1.34 -18.71
CA THR A 425 -4.03 2.32 -17.71
C THR A 425 -5.13 3.31 -17.35
N ILE A 426 -5.83 3.88 -18.33
CA ILE A 426 -6.96 4.78 -18.07
C ILE A 426 -8.03 4.06 -17.24
N ALA A 427 -8.40 2.84 -17.64
CA ALA A 427 -9.40 2.05 -16.93
C ALA A 427 -8.98 1.71 -15.48
N PHE A 428 -7.70 1.43 -15.25
CA PHE A 428 -7.14 1.21 -13.92
C PHE A 428 -7.34 2.42 -12.99
N PHE A 429 -7.22 3.65 -13.51
CA PHE A 429 -7.35 4.90 -12.75
C PHE A 429 -8.79 5.47 -12.66
N ILE A 430 -9.77 4.94 -13.40
CA ILE A 430 -11.20 5.34 -13.29
C ILE A 430 -11.71 5.38 -11.83
N PRO A 431 -11.43 4.39 -10.96
CA PRO A 431 -11.86 4.43 -9.56
C PRO A 431 -11.39 5.65 -8.78
N ILE A 432 -10.15 6.09 -9.02
CA ILE A 432 -9.58 7.28 -8.39
C ILE A 432 -10.39 8.51 -8.79
N PHE A 433 -10.61 8.68 -10.10
CA PHE A 433 -11.38 9.80 -10.64
C PHE A 433 -12.80 9.85 -10.07
N LEU A 434 -13.51 8.72 -10.06
CA LEU A 434 -14.90 8.67 -9.60
C LEU A 434 -15.01 8.98 -8.09
N ILE A 435 -14.13 8.44 -7.24
CA ILE A 435 -14.16 8.74 -5.80
C ILE A 435 -13.85 10.22 -5.54
N ILE A 436 -12.85 10.80 -6.23
CA ILE A 436 -12.54 12.23 -6.10
C ILE A 436 -13.73 13.07 -6.56
N ARG A 437 -14.34 12.75 -7.71
CA ARG A 437 -15.50 13.47 -8.24
C ARG A 437 -16.66 13.48 -7.24
N GLU A 438 -17.03 12.31 -6.72
CA GLU A 438 -18.09 12.17 -5.72
C GLU A 438 -17.76 12.96 -4.45
N TRP A 439 -16.51 12.91 -3.99
CA TRP A 439 -16.07 13.70 -2.84
C TRP A 439 -16.15 15.20 -3.11
N LEU A 440 -15.70 15.68 -4.28
CA LEU A 440 -15.72 17.11 -4.62
C LEU A 440 -17.12 17.69 -4.63
N GLN A 441 -18.12 16.91 -5.05
CA GLN A 441 -19.54 17.28 -5.04
C GLN A 441 -20.17 17.34 -3.63
N LEU A 442 -19.46 16.91 -2.59
CA LEU A 442 -19.95 17.00 -1.21
C LEU A 442 -19.83 18.41 -0.63
N ASP A 443 -20.83 18.79 0.16
CA ASP A 443 -20.77 19.97 1.01
C ASP A 443 -19.59 19.91 1.98
N LYS A 444 -18.99 21.07 2.26
CA LYS A 444 -17.82 21.20 3.16
C LYS A 444 -18.08 20.58 4.54
N ASN A 445 -19.29 20.70 5.07
CA ASN A 445 -19.66 20.12 6.37
C ASN A 445 -19.67 18.59 6.34
N ILE A 446 -20.12 17.98 5.25
CA ILE A 446 -20.10 16.52 5.08
C ILE A 446 -18.66 16.03 4.94
N LYS A 447 -17.84 16.71 4.12
CA LYS A 447 -16.40 16.41 3.97
C LYS A 447 -15.69 16.41 5.32
N ARG A 448 -15.98 17.40 6.17
CA ARG A 448 -15.36 17.56 7.50
C ARG A 448 -15.76 16.47 8.50
N ARG A 449 -17.00 15.96 8.42
CA ARG A 449 -17.55 14.95 9.34
C ARG A 449 -17.24 13.51 8.91
N ASN A 450 -17.11 13.26 7.61
CA ASN A 450 -16.80 11.92 7.09
C ASN A 450 -15.29 11.68 7.05
N HIS A 451 -14.72 11.38 8.23
CA HIS A 451 -13.29 11.16 8.39
C HIS A 451 -12.75 9.98 7.56
N ILE A 452 -13.55 8.92 7.33
CA ILE A 452 -13.12 7.76 6.55
C ILE A 452 -12.99 8.13 5.07
N LEU A 453 -13.94 8.88 4.53
CA LEU A 453 -13.85 9.38 3.16
C LEU A 453 -12.70 10.38 2.99
N LEU A 454 -12.52 11.29 3.95
CA LEU A 454 -11.38 12.20 3.93
C LEU A 454 -10.04 11.44 3.93
N SER A 455 -9.88 10.44 4.81
CA SER A 455 -8.71 9.57 4.83
C SER A 455 -8.52 8.87 3.48
N THR A 456 -9.60 8.39 2.86
CA THR A 456 -9.53 7.76 1.53
C THR A 456 -8.99 8.73 0.48
N VAL A 457 -9.50 9.97 0.43
CA VAL A 457 -9.01 11.00 -0.51
C VAL A 457 -7.55 11.36 -0.24
N CYS A 458 -7.15 11.46 1.02
CA CYS A 458 -5.75 11.68 1.39
C CYS A 458 -4.84 10.52 0.92
N CYS A 459 -5.28 9.27 1.09
CA CYS A 459 -4.57 8.10 0.56
C CYS A 459 -4.46 8.14 -0.97
N ILE A 460 -5.53 8.52 -1.67
CA ILE A 460 -5.52 8.68 -3.13
C ILE A 460 -4.49 9.74 -3.56
N ILE A 461 -4.38 10.87 -2.86
CA ILE A 461 -3.34 11.87 -3.15
C ILE A 461 -1.94 11.27 -2.95
N VAL A 462 -1.72 10.50 -1.87
CA VAL A 462 -0.44 9.81 -1.66
C VAL A 462 -0.13 8.84 -2.80
N VAL A 463 -1.10 8.05 -3.25
CA VAL A 463 -0.96 7.16 -4.42
C VAL A 463 -0.58 7.95 -5.67
N LEU A 464 -1.31 9.03 -5.97
CA LEU A 464 -1.08 9.81 -7.20
C LEU A 464 0.32 10.44 -7.25
N VAL A 465 0.78 11.00 -6.12
CA VAL A 465 2.12 11.59 -6.01
C VAL A 465 3.20 10.51 -6.02
N TYR A 466 2.97 9.39 -5.34
CA TYR A 466 3.89 8.26 -5.36
C TYR A 466 4.09 7.72 -6.77
N TYR A 467 2.99 7.44 -7.48
CA TYR A 467 3.01 6.92 -8.85
C TYR A 467 3.55 7.90 -9.90
N ALA A 468 3.60 9.20 -9.60
CA ALA A 468 4.24 10.18 -10.47
C ALA A 468 5.77 10.10 -10.43
N LEU A 469 6.36 9.52 -9.39
CA LEU A 469 7.80 9.61 -9.10
C LEU A 469 8.45 8.27 -8.73
N GLN A 470 7.68 7.19 -8.65
CA GLN A 470 8.12 5.84 -8.30
C GLN A 470 7.47 4.81 -9.23
N PRO A 471 8.14 3.66 -9.45
CA PRO A 471 7.56 2.53 -10.16
C PRO A 471 6.48 1.85 -9.31
N VAL A 472 5.70 0.97 -9.94
CA VAL A 472 4.78 0.07 -9.26
C VAL A 472 5.51 -1.21 -8.87
N TYR A 473 5.54 -1.53 -7.57
CA TYR A 473 6.09 -2.80 -7.07
C TYR A 473 5.03 -3.91 -6.96
N GLY A 474 3.76 -3.58 -7.22
CA GLY A 474 2.77 -4.56 -7.68
C GLY A 474 2.08 -5.40 -6.61
N ARG A 475 2.79 -5.97 -5.64
CA ARG A 475 2.13 -6.95 -4.75
C ARG A 475 1.39 -6.31 -3.58
N ARG A 476 2.09 -5.49 -2.81
CA ARG A 476 1.55 -4.93 -1.55
C ARG A 476 0.73 -3.66 -1.77
N GLU A 477 1.16 -2.87 -2.74
CA GLU A 477 0.52 -1.61 -3.11
C GLU A 477 -0.90 -1.85 -3.61
N PHE A 478 -1.10 -2.85 -4.47
CA PHE A 478 -2.41 -3.22 -5.00
C PHE A 478 -3.38 -3.68 -3.90
N VAL A 479 -2.91 -4.40 -2.88
CA VAL A 479 -3.76 -4.74 -1.73
C VAL A 479 -4.16 -3.48 -0.96
N ILE A 480 -3.23 -2.53 -0.74
CA ILE A 480 -3.54 -1.23 -0.13
C ILE A 480 -4.56 -0.44 -0.97
N LEU A 481 -4.41 -0.42 -2.29
CA LEU A 481 -5.40 0.18 -3.19
C LEU A 481 -6.78 -0.44 -3.01
N GLY A 482 -6.87 -1.77 -2.88
CA GLY A 482 -8.12 -2.47 -2.57
C GLY A 482 -8.77 -1.97 -1.27
N ILE A 483 -7.98 -1.75 -0.22
CA ILE A 483 -8.45 -1.18 1.06
C ILE A 483 -8.94 0.25 0.87
N ILE A 484 -8.17 1.10 0.19
CA ILE A 484 -8.49 2.52 -0.07
C ILE A 484 -9.81 2.62 -0.82
N PHE A 485 -9.94 1.91 -1.96
CA PHE A 485 -11.15 1.96 -2.78
C PHE A 485 -12.35 1.37 -2.06
N GLY A 486 -12.19 0.25 -1.35
CA GLY A 486 -13.27 -0.36 -0.59
C GLY A 486 -13.78 0.57 0.52
N SER A 487 -12.86 1.19 1.26
CA SER A 487 -13.20 2.15 2.33
C SER A 487 -13.88 3.40 1.78
N GLY A 488 -13.42 3.91 0.64
CA GLY A 488 -14.03 5.05 -0.05
C GLY A 488 -15.47 4.79 -0.46
N ILE A 489 -15.72 3.66 -1.12
CA ILE A 489 -17.05 3.26 -1.54
C ILE A 489 -17.97 3.04 -0.34
N VAL A 490 -17.52 2.33 0.69
CA VAL A 490 -18.29 2.18 1.94
C VAL A 490 -18.67 3.56 2.49
N SER A 491 -17.72 4.48 2.59
CA SER A 491 -17.96 5.82 3.14
C SER A 491 -18.92 6.67 2.31
N LEU A 492 -18.93 6.49 0.98
CA LEU A 492 -19.89 7.12 0.08
C LEU A 492 -21.29 6.48 0.19
N THR A 493 -21.37 5.18 0.47
CA THR A 493 -22.63 4.44 0.64
C THR A 493 -23.31 4.73 1.98
N GLU A 494 -22.56 4.82 3.08
CA GLU A 494 -23.14 5.06 4.41
C GLU A 494 -23.78 6.45 4.55
N ARG A 495 -23.45 7.40 3.65
CA ARG A 495 -24.07 8.73 3.52
C ARG A 495 -25.59 8.68 3.36
N SER A 496 -26.15 7.66 2.71
CA SER A 496 -27.61 7.58 2.51
C SER A 496 -28.38 7.19 3.77
N ASN A 497 -27.69 6.81 4.85
CA ASN A 497 -28.30 6.37 6.11
C ASN A 497 -27.75 7.22 7.26
N SER A 498 -28.49 8.26 7.66
CA SER A 498 -28.12 9.24 8.71
C SER A 498 -27.73 8.67 10.09
N LYS A 499 -27.83 7.36 10.30
CA LYS A 499 -27.56 6.67 11.58
C LYS A 499 -26.10 6.25 11.82
N TYR A 500 -25.18 6.39 10.86
CA TYR A 500 -23.80 5.89 11.02
C TYR A 500 -22.78 6.92 11.52
N HIS A 501 -23.18 8.16 11.79
CA HIS A 501 -22.30 9.18 12.35
C HIS A 501 -21.84 8.93 13.81
N GLU A 502 -22.22 7.80 14.41
CA GLU A 502 -21.84 7.42 15.78
C GLU A 502 -20.68 6.43 15.89
N PHE A 503 -20.03 6.01 14.78
CA PHE A 503 -18.87 5.08 14.80
C PHE A 503 -17.49 5.71 14.90
#